data_AF-A0A1R4AB24-F1
#
_entry.id   AF-A0A1R4AB24-F1
#
_cell.length_a   1.000
_cell.length_b   1.000
_cell.length_c   1.000
_cell.angle_alpha   90.00
_cell.angle_beta   90.00
_cell.angle_gamma   90.00
#
_symmetry.space_group_name_H-M   'P 1'
#
loop_
_entity.id
_entity.type
_entity.pdbx_description
1 polymer ?
#
loop_
_entity_poly.entity_id
_entity_poly.type
_entity_poly.pdbx_seq_one_letter_code
_entity_poly.pdbx_strand_id
1 'polypeptide(L)'
;MNENKDKQLKLKEVVVPSLVLFLFVDLYIIGVYLVSNNCDVNLKAWLLGSLFLSFPTLVASHMIKNFIGSTYAILFELIATLLGFIWMVFGSVQLNLTATCQSQSPLLWWTVFVSVTTFWCSVAGMVVSLTIVSLVSFYYNNK
;
A
#
# COMPACT_ATOMS: atom_id res chain seq x y z
N MET A 1 -6.77 29.81 19.18
CA MET A 1 -5.45 29.66 18.51
C MET A 1 -4.72 28.36 18.88
N ASN A 2 -5.07 27.66 19.98
CA ASN A 2 -4.42 26.39 20.37
C ASN A 2 -4.93 25.13 19.66
N GLU A 3 -6.23 25.04 19.34
CA GLU A 3 -6.82 23.83 18.74
C GLU A 3 -6.22 23.46 17.37
N ASN A 4 -5.82 24.46 16.58
CA ASN A 4 -5.17 24.24 15.29
C ASN A 4 -3.71 23.76 15.45
N LYS A 5 -3.02 24.13 16.54
CA LYS A 5 -1.66 23.66 16.82
C LYS A 5 -1.67 22.22 17.31
N ASP A 6 -2.63 21.83 18.13
CA ASP A 6 -2.76 20.44 18.61
C ASP A 6 -3.11 19.46 17.50
N LYS A 7 -4.00 19.84 16.57
CA LYS A 7 -4.31 19.02 15.38
C LYS A 7 -3.09 18.84 14.49
N GLN A 8 -2.29 19.89 14.31
CA GLN A 8 -1.04 19.84 13.53
C GLN A 8 0.04 19.00 14.22
N LEU A 9 0.12 19.04 15.55
CA LEU A 9 1.08 18.25 16.33
C LEU A 9 0.78 16.75 16.21
N LYS A 10 -0.49 16.36 16.44
CA LYS A 10 -0.93 14.96 16.30
C LYS A 10 -0.78 14.44 14.87
N LEU A 11 -1.04 15.29 13.88
CA LEU A 11 -0.85 14.92 12.48
C LEU A 11 0.62 14.59 12.18
N LYS A 12 1.56 15.41 12.65
CA LYS A 12 2.99 15.14 12.47
C LYS A 12 3.44 13.88 13.19
N GLU A 13 2.95 13.65 14.40
CA GLU A 13 3.30 12.49 15.22
C GLU A 13 2.91 11.14 14.58
N VAL A 14 1.81 11.11 13.81
CA VAL A 14 1.36 9.91 13.08
C VAL A 14 1.95 9.81 11.67
N VAL A 15 2.10 10.95 10.96
CA VAL A 15 2.57 10.97 9.57
C VAL A 15 4.06 10.68 9.47
N VAL A 16 4.87 11.21 10.40
CA VAL A 16 6.33 11.02 10.40
C VAL A 16 6.74 9.54 10.50
N PRO A 17 6.25 8.74 11.47
CA PRO A 17 6.63 7.32 11.56
C PRO A 17 6.13 6.52 10.35
N SER A 18 4.95 6.83 9.82
CA SER A 18 4.43 6.20 8.60
C SER A 18 5.34 6.46 7.40
N LEU A 19 5.80 7.70 7.24
CA LEU A 19 6.68 8.11 6.14
C LEU A 19 8.07 7.45 6.25
N VAL A 20 8.62 7.33 7.46
CA VAL A 20 9.88 6.61 7.70
C VAL A 20 9.75 5.13 7.33
N LEU A 21 8.62 4.49 7.68
CA LEU A 21 8.36 3.10 7.34
C LEU A 21 8.29 2.91 5.81
N PHE A 22 7.56 3.75 5.09
CA PHE A 22 7.49 3.69 3.63
C PHE A 22 8.87 3.87 2.98
N LEU A 23 9.67 4.85 3.46
CA LEU A 23 11.02 5.07 2.95
C LEU A 23 11.93 3.85 3.17
N PHE A 24 11.84 3.22 4.35
CA PHE A 24 12.60 2.01 4.64
C PHE A 24 12.21 0.84 3.73
N VAL A 25 10.90 0.66 3.50
CA VAL A 25 10.38 -0.36 2.58
C VAL A 25 10.81 -0.09 1.14
N ASP A 26 10.75 1.16 0.69
CA ASP A 26 11.19 1.58 -0.64
C ASP A 26 12.70 1.34 -0.85
N LEU A 27 13.53 1.68 0.15
CA LEU A 27 14.97 1.39 0.09
C LEU A 27 15.26 -0.11 0.05
N TYR A 28 14.52 -0.90 0.83
CA TYR A 28 14.63 -2.35 0.78
C TYR A 28 14.27 -2.90 -0.60
N ILE A 29 13.17 -2.44 -1.19
CA ILE A 29 12.72 -2.81 -2.55
C ILE A 29 13.78 -2.44 -3.60
N ILE A 30 14.36 -1.24 -3.52
CA ILE A 30 15.45 -0.81 -4.40
C ILE A 30 16.67 -1.71 -4.25
N GLY A 31 17.03 -2.07 -3.01
CA GLY A 31 18.13 -3.01 -2.74
C GLY A 31 17.91 -4.37 -3.38
N VAL A 32 16.69 -4.93 -3.25
CA VAL A 32 16.32 -6.21 -3.89
C VAL A 32 16.35 -6.10 -5.42
N TYR A 33 15.90 -4.98 -5.97
CA TYR A 33 15.94 -4.73 -7.41
C TYR A 33 17.37 -4.77 -7.97
N LEU A 34 18.33 -4.14 -7.28
CA LEU A 34 19.73 -4.07 -7.71
C LEU A 34 20.47 -5.41 -7.61
N VAL A 35 20.14 -6.24 -6.62
CA VAL A 35 20.81 -7.54 -6.38
C VAL A 35 20.24 -8.64 -7.28
N SER A 36 19.03 -8.47 -7.82
CA SER A 36 18.33 -9.51 -8.59
C SER A 36 18.80 -9.64 -10.04
N ASN A 37 18.89 -10.88 -10.54
CA ASN A 37 19.33 -11.20 -11.91
C ASN A 37 18.26 -10.92 -12.97
N ASN A 38 18.63 -11.02 -14.26
CA ASN A 38 17.81 -10.64 -15.42
C ASN A 38 16.63 -11.57 -15.75
N CYS A 39 16.40 -12.64 -14.98
CA CYS A 39 15.37 -13.62 -15.33
C CYS A 39 13.93 -13.08 -15.24
N ASP A 40 13.72 -11.97 -14.53
CA ASP A 40 12.39 -11.55 -14.08
C ASP A 40 12.04 -10.10 -14.43
N VAL A 41 12.01 -9.77 -15.72
CA VAL A 41 11.63 -8.43 -16.20
C VAL A 41 10.23 -8.03 -15.71
N ASN A 42 9.28 -8.98 -15.69
CA ASN A 42 7.91 -8.72 -15.24
C ASN A 42 7.87 -8.39 -13.75
N LEU A 43 8.52 -9.22 -12.93
CA LEU A 43 8.54 -9.09 -11.48
C LEU A 43 9.31 -7.82 -11.03
N LYS A 44 10.36 -7.44 -11.78
CA LYS A 44 11.05 -6.16 -11.65
C LYS A 44 10.15 -4.98 -12.02
N ALA A 45 9.37 -5.09 -13.09
CA ALA A 45 8.39 -4.06 -13.48
C ALA A 45 7.30 -3.89 -12.42
N TRP A 46 6.87 -4.97 -11.78
CA TRP A 46 5.94 -4.92 -10.66
C TRP A 46 6.52 -4.16 -9.46
N LEU A 47 7.77 -4.44 -9.07
CA LEU A 47 8.48 -3.72 -8.00
C LEU A 47 8.60 -2.23 -8.31
N LEU A 48 8.98 -1.87 -9.53
CA LEU A 48 9.06 -0.47 -9.96
C LEU A 48 7.69 0.23 -9.86
N GLY A 49 6.62 -0.43 -10.28
CA GLY A 49 5.28 0.13 -10.14
C GLY A 49 4.84 0.27 -8.68
N SER A 50 5.20 -0.68 -7.80
CA SER A 50 4.90 -0.56 -6.37
C SER A 50 5.63 0.60 -5.69
N LEU A 51 6.87 0.88 -6.12
CA LEU A 51 7.65 2.01 -5.63
C LEU A 51 7.02 3.34 -6.08
N PHE A 52 6.58 3.40 -7.33
CA PHE A 52 5.89 4.56 -7.88
C PHE A 52 4.51 4.78 -7.26
N LEU A 53 3.85 3.72 -6.80
CA LEU A 53 2.55 3.83 -6.15
C LEU A 53 2.63 4.18 -4.65
N SER A 54 3.77 3.97 -3.99
CA SER A 54 3.90 4.17 -2.54
C SER A 54 4.22 5.62 -2.19
N PHE A 55 5.47 6.05 -2.39
CA PHE A 55 5.92 7.39 -1.98
C PHE A 55 5.22 8.54 -2.73
N PRO A 56 5.06 8.51 -4.06
CA PRO A 56 4.36 9.58 -4.79
C PRO A 56 2.91 9.77 -4.35
N THR A 57 2.19 8.68 -4.04
CA THR A 57 0.79 8.75 -3.61
C THR A 57 0.66 9.49 -2.27
N LEU A 58 1.58 9.25 -1.33
CA LEU A 58 1.58 9.90 -0.02
C LEU A 58 1.87 11.41 -0.12
N VAL A 59 2.83 11.77 -0.98
CA VAL A 59 3.16 13.18 -1.23
C VAL A 59 2.03 13.88 -1.98
N ALA A 60 1.47 13.23 -3.00
CA ALA A 60 0.38 13.76 -3.81
C ALA A 60 -0.89 13.98 -2.98
N SER A 61 -1.28 13.03 -2.11
CA SER A 61 -2.47 13.20 -1.26
C SER A 61 -2.32 14.39 -0.30
N HIS A 62 -1.13 14.57 0.27
CA HIS A 62 -0.84 15.70 1.14
C HIS A 62 -0.84 17.04 0.37
N MET A 63 -0.26 17.08 -0.84
CA MET A 63 -0.31 18.26 -1.70
C MET A 63 -1.76 18.61 -2.08
N ILE A 64 -2.55 17.64 -2.56
CA ILE A 64 -3.94 17.84 -2.97
C ILE A 64 -4.78 18.36 -1.80
N LYS A 65 -4.58 17.81 -0.60
CA LYS A 65 -5.26 18.27 0.62
C LYS A 65 -4.99 19.74 0.91
N ASN A 66 -3.75 20.18 0.74
CA ASN A 66 -3.35 21.56 1.05
C ASN A 66 -3.73 22.56 -0.06
N PHE A 67 -3.73 22.15 -1.33
CA PHE A 67 -3.99 23.04 -2.46
C PHE A 67 -5.46 23.12 -2.89
N ILE A 68 -6.16 21.99 -2.94
CA ILE A 68 -7.50 21.88 -3.56
C ILE A 68 -8.58 21.66 -2.50
N GLY A 69 -8.20 21.04 -1.37
CA GLY A 69 -9.06 20.84 -0.20
C GLY A 69 -9.31 19.38 0.13
N SER A 70 -9.88 19.13 1.32
CA SER A 70 -9.97 17.79 1.90
C SER A 70 -10.87 16.82 1.12
N THR A 71 -11.93 17.29 0.47
CA THR A 71 -12.87 16.43 -0.28
C THR A 71 -12.19 15.78 -1.48
N TYR A 72 -11.38 16.55 -2.21
CA TYR A 72 -10.64 16.05 -3.36
C TYR A 72 -9.47 15.15 -2.95
N ALA A 73 -8.87 15.39 -1.78
CA ALA A 73 -7.86 14.50 -1.22
C ALA A 73 -8.43 13.09 -0.96
N ILE A 74 -9.64 12.99 -0.40
CA ILE A 74 -10.32 11.70 -0.17
C ILE A 74 -10.64 11.00 -1.49
N LEU A 75 -11.12 11.74 -2.49
CA LEU A 75 -11.39 11.17 -3.82
C LEU A 75 -10.10 10.64 -4.47
N PHE A 76 -9.00 11.39 -4.35
CA PHE A 76 -7.69 10.95 -4.83
C PHE A 76 -7.20 9.69 -4.12
N GLU A 77 -7.30 9.65 -2.78
CA GLU A 77 -6.94 8.47 -1.99
C GLU A 77 -7.77 7.25 -2.41
N LEU A 78 -9.06 7.42 -2.69
CA LEU A 78 -9.93 6.34 -3.19
C LEU A 78 -9.47 5.82 -4.56
N ILE A 79 -9.19 6.72 -5.51
CA ILE A 79 -8.72 6.34 -6.85
C ILE A 79 -7.36 5.64 -6.77
N ALA A 80 -6.44 6.20 -5.98
CA ALA A 80 -5.12 5.60 -5.77
C ALA A 80 -5.22 4.21 -5.12
N THR A 81 -6.15 4.02 -4.19
CA THR A 81 -6.42 2.73 -3.57
C THR A 81 -6.95 1.71 -4.58
N LEU A 82 -7.87 2.10 -5.47
CA LEU A 82 -8.38 1.22 -6.53
C LEU A 82 -7.27 0.82 -7.52
N LEU A 83 -6.43 1.77 -7.91
CA LEU A 83 -5.26 1.48 -8.75
C LEU A 83 -4.28 0.54 -8.05
N GLY A 84 -4.05 0.73 -6.75
CA GLY A 84 -3.23 -0.17 -5.93
C GLY A 84 -3.79 -1.59 -5.85
N PHE A 85 -5.11 -1.71 -5.72
CA PHE A 85 -5.77 -3.02 -5.75
C PHE A 85 -5.56 -3.74 -7.09
N ILE A 86 -5.75 -3.04 -8.22
CA ILE A 86 -5.50 -3.60 -9.55
C ILE A 86 -4.03 -3.99 -9.70
N TRP A 87 -3.10 -3.18 -9.18
CA TRP A 87 -1.67 -3.46 -9.23
C TRP A 87 -1.29 -4.72 -8.42
N MET A 88 -1.94 -4.94 -7.28
CA MET A 88 -1.75 -6.14 -6.46
C MET A 88 -2.31 -7.41 -7.13
N VAL A 89 -3.44 -7.29 -7.85
CA VAL A 89 -3.97 -8.39 -8.69
C VAL A 89 -2.95 -8.74 -9.78
N PHE A 90 -2.38 -7.74 -10.45
CA PHE A 90 -1.37 -7.96 -11.47
C PHE A 90 -0.13 -8.68 -10.92
N GLY A 91 0.34 -8.30 -9.73
CA GLY A 91 1.44 -8.99 -9.02
C GLY A 91 1.14 -10.45 -8.74
N SER A 92 -0.10 -10.76 -8.36
CA SER A 92 -0.56 -12.13 -8.12
C SER A 92 -0.49 -12.99 -9.38
N VAL A 93 -0.90 -12.43 -10.54
CA VAL A 93 -0.80 -13.12 -11.84
C VAL A 93 0.66 -13.36 -12.21
N GLN A 94 1.52 -12.36 -12.05
CA GLN A 94 2.93 -12.49 -12.41
C GLN A 94 3.69 -13.52 -11.55
N LEU A 95 3.38 -13.61 -10.26
CA LEU A 95 3.96 -14.62 -9.37
C LEU A 95 3.68 -16.04 -9.86
N ASN A 96 2.46 -16.31 -10.33
CA ASN A 96 2.08 -17.61 -10.86
C ASN A 96 2.78 -17.94 -12.19
N LEU A 97 3.06 -16.93 -13.02
CA LEU A 97 3.73 -17.10 -14.30
C LEU A 97 5.25 -17.30 -14.17
N THR A 98 5.85 -16.85 -13.08
CA THR A 98 7.32 -16.83 -12.86
C THR A 98 7.79 -17.88 -11.84
N ALA A 99 6.99 -18.94 -11.61
CA ALA A 99 7.32 -19.98 -10.62
C ALA A 99 8.68 -20.66 -10.85
N THR A 100 9.17 -20.71 -12.09
CA THR A 100 10.49 -21.27 -12.43
C THR A 100 11.66 -20.38 -11.96
N CYS A 101 11.44 -19.09 -11.78
CA CYS A 101 12.46 -18.14 -11.35
C CYS A 101 12.69 -18.14 -9.83
N GLN A 102 11.83 -18.82 -9.06
CA GLN A 102 12.01 -19.06 -7.63
C GLN A 102 13.39 -19.66 -7.31
N SER A 103 13.92 -20.52 -8.18
CA SER A 103 15.24 -21.15 -7.99
C SER A 103 16.41 -20.25 -8.39
N GLN A 104 16.19 -19.23 -9.23
CA GLN A 104 17.27 -18.39 -9.80
C GLN A 104 17.44 -17.06 -9.06
N SER A 105 16.34 -16.47 -8.58
CA SER A 105 16.35 -15.22 -7.81
C SER A 105 15.33 -15.29 -6.66
N PRO A 106 15.57 -16.14 -5.64
CA PRO A 106 14.60 -16.40 -4.58
C PRO A 106 14.23 -15.15 -3.79
N LEU A 107 15.19 -14.25 -3.53
CA LEU A 107 14.95 -13.02 -2.77
C LEU A 107 13.89 -12.13 -3.42
N LEU A 108 13.93 -12.00 -4.75
CA LEU A 108 13.01 -11.14 -5.48
C LEU A 108 11.61 -11.76 -5.53
N TRP A 109 11.53 -13.07 -5.82
CA TRP A 109 10.26 -13.79 -5.81
C TRP A 109 9.58 -13.76 -4.43
N TRP A 110 10.33 -14.02 -3.35
CA TRP A 110 9.80 -14.01 -1.98
C TRP A 110 9.33 -12.62 -1.56
N THR A 111 10.04 -11.56 -1.95
CA THR A 111 9.64 -10.18 -1.61
C THR A 111 8.29 -9.83 -2.25
N VAL A 112 8.09 -10.17 -3.52
CA VAL A 112 6.82 -9.94 -4.21
C VAL A 112 5.72 -10.84 -3.63
N PHE A 113 6.01 -12.11 -3.38
CA PHE A 113 5.07 -13.05 -2.77
C PHE A 113 4.58 -12.56 -1.40
N VAL A 114 5.49 -12.26 -0.47
CA VAL A 114 5.14 -11.80 0.88
C VAL A 114 4.34 -10.50 0.84
N SER A 115 4.71 -9.57 -0.05
CA SER A 115 4.01 -8.28 -0.18
C SER A 115 2.57 -8.46 -0.67
N VAL A 116 2.39 -9.24 -1.75
CA VAL A 116 1.06 -9.52 -2.32
C VAL A 116 0.21 -10.31 -1.33
N THR A 117 0.76 -11.35 -0.69
CA THR A 117 0.03 -12.14 0.32
C THR A 117 -0.37 -11.28 1.51
N THR A 118 0.53 -10.47 2.04
CA THR A 118 0.24 -9.59 3.20
C THR A 118 -0.90 -8.62 2.87
N PHE A 119 -0.91 -8.06 1.66
CA PHE A 119 -1.98 -7.19 1.18
C PHE A 119 -3.34 -7.90 1.14
N TRP A 120 -3.40 -9.09 0.53
CA TRP A 120 -4.65 -9.84 0.46
C TRP A 120 -5.16 -10.25 1.85
N CYS A 121 -4.26 -10.63 2.75
CA CYS A 121 -4.59 -10.93 4.13
C CYS A 121 -5.13 -9.70 4.89
N SER A 122 -4.52 -8.53 4.70
CA SER A 122 -4.98 -7.30 5.36
C SER A 122 -6.35 -6.85 4.83
N VAL A 123 -6.58 -6.93 3.52
CA VAL A 123 -7.89 -6.62 2.91
C VAL A 123 -8.97 -7.56 3.43
N ALA A 124 -8.70 -8.87 3.46
CA ALA A 124 -9.64 -9.85 4.00
C ALA A 124 -9.98 -9.56 5.48
N GLY A 125 -8.97 -9.26 6.31
CA GLY A 125 -9.16 -8.91 7.72
C GLY A 125 -10.00 -7.64 7.92
N MET A 126 -9.77 -6.60 7.11
CA MET A 126 -10.56 -5.36 7.14
C MET A 126 -12.02 -5.61 6.78
N VAL A 127 -12.29 -6.37 5.71
CA VAL A 127 -13.66 -6.69 5.28
C VAL A 127 -14.38 -7.47 6.38
N VAL A 128 -13.76 -8.50 6.96
CA VAL A 128 -14.35 -9.27 8.06
C VAL A 128 -14.66 -8.36 9.25
N SER A 129 -13.74 -7.49 9.64
CA SER A 129 -13.95 -6.56 10.75
C SER A 129 -15.13 -5.62 10.51
N LEU A 130 -15.25 -5.06 9.29
CA LEU A 130 -16.36 -4.18 8.91
C LEU A 130 -17.70 -4.92 8.90
N THR A 131 -17.74 -6.17 8.42
CA THR A 131 -18.96 -6.98 8.46
C THR A 131 -19.42 -7.30 9.88
N ILE A 132 -18.49 -7.55 10.80
CA ILE A 132 -18.83 -7.79 12.21
C ILE A 132 -19.44 -6.51 12.82
N VAL A 133 -18.81 -5.35 12.60
CA VAL A 133 -19.30 -4.08 13.14
C VAL A 133 -20.69 -3.72 12.60
N SER A 134 -20.94 -3.96 11.30
CA SER A 134 -22.24 -3.67 10.69
C SER A 134 -23.34 -4.62 11.18
N LEU A 135 -23.04 -5.92 11.33
CA LEU A 135 -23.97 -6.90 11.90
C LEU A 135 -24.32 -6.57 13.36
N VAL A 136 -23.34 -6.21 14.17
CA VAL A 136 -23.56 -5.79 15.57
C VAL A 136 -24.43 -4.54 15.62
N SER A 137 -24.13 -3.54 14.78
CA SER A 137 -24.92 -2.29 14.73
C SER A 137 -26.37 -2.53 14.30
N PHE A 138 -26.58 -3.41 13.32
CA PHE A 138 -27.91 -3.83 12.88
C PHE A 138 -28.68 -4.58 13.97
N TYR A 139 -28.00 -5.43 14.75
CA TYR A 139 -28.60 -6.12 15.89
C TYR A 139 -29.02 -5.15 17.00
N TYR A 140 -28.18 -4.17 17.34
CA TYR A 140 -28.51 -3.16 18.36
C TYR A 140 -29.64 -2.22 17.94
N ASN A 141 -29.71 -1.83 16.66
CA ASN A 141 -30.76 -0.93 16.17
C ASN A 141 -32.15 -1.59 16.06
N ASN A 142 -32.22 -2.91 15.94
CA ASN A 142 -33.48 -3.66 15.81
C ASN A 142 -33.97 -4.25 17.14
N LYS A 143 -33.34 -3.91 18.27
CA LYS A 143 -33.73 -4.33 19.61
C LYS A 143 -34.32 -3.16 20.38
#